data_AF-A0A942RHA9-F1
#
_entry.id   AF-A0A942RHA9-F1
#
_cell.length_a   1.000
_cell.length_b   1.000
_cell.length_c   1.000
_cell.angle_alpha   90.00
_cell.angle_beta   90.00
_cell.angle_gamma   90.00
#
_symmetry.space_group_name_H-M   'P 1'
#
loop_
_entity.id
_entity.type
_entity.pdbx_description
1 polymer ?
#
loop_
_entity_poly.entity_id
_entity_poly.type
_entity_poly.pdbx_seq_one_letter_code
_entity_poly.pdbx_strand_id
1 'polypeptide(L)' 'MQATIPARAAAEYLGISYWLLLQMCKAGQIPHFRVGGRILFRREALDLWMSEQEAASITKKEPDHNGIRRLK' A
#
# COMPACT_ATOMS: atom_id res chain seq x y z
N MET A 1 -24.26 -5.15 -6.43
CA MET A 1 -22.86 -5.26 -5.97
C MET A 1 -22.36 -3.84 -5.69
N GLN A 2 -21.89 -3.53 -4.48
CA GLN A 2 -21.29 -2.22 -4.21
C GLN A 2 -19.83 -2.24 -4.68
N ALA A 3 -19.48 -1.38 -5.63
CA ALA A 3 -18.13 -1.32 -6.21
C ALA A 3 -17.09 -0.65 -5.28
N THR A 4 -17.56 0.05 -4.24
CA THR A 4 -16.72 0.94 -3.41
C THR A 4 -16.88 0.63 -1.93
N ILE A 5 -15.77 0.60 -1.20
CA ILE A 5 -15.73 0.39 0.25
C ILE A 5 -15.24 1.65 0.98
N PRO A 6 -15.76 1.94 2.19
CA PRO A 6 -15.29 3.05 3.02
C PRO A 6 -13.95 2.73 3.69
N ALA A 7 -13.25 3.77 4.16
CA ALA A 7 -11.95 3.65 4.82
C ALA A 7 -11.89 2.65 5.99
N ARG A 8 -12.93 2.50 6.81
CA ARG A 8 -12.93 1.47 7.88
C ARG A 8 -12.91 0.06 7.30
N ALA A 9 -13.81 -0.23 6.37
CA ALA A 9 -13.88 -1.54 5.72
C ALA A 9 -12.61 -1.83 4.90
N ALA A 10 -11.99 -0.81 4.29
CA ALA A 10 -10.70 -0.96 3.61
C ALA A 10 -9.55 -1.31 4.59
N ALA A 11 -9.55 -0.71 5.79
CA ALA A 11 -8.57 -1.04 6.82
C ALA A 11 -8.73 -2.47 7.32
N GLU A 12 -9.97 -2.91 7.55
CA GLU A 12 -10.30 -4.29 7.90
C GLU A 12 -9.93 -5.27 6.77
N TYR A 13 -10.18 -4.90 5.51
CA TYR A 13 -9.83 -5.69 4.34
C TYR A 13 -8.32 -5.90 4.21
N LEU A 14 -7.54 -4.84 4.42
CA LEU A 14 -6.08 -4.88 4.37
C LEU A 14 -5.42 -5.43 5.65
N GLY A 15 -6.20 -5.64 6.71
CA GLY A 15 -5.67 -6.10 8.01
C GLY A 15 -4.80 -5.07 8.74
N ILE A 16 -4.99 -3.77 8.48
CA ILE A 16 -4.23 -2.68 9.11
C ILE A 16 -5.11 -1.78 9.98
N SER A 17 -4.50 -0.96 10.83
CA SER A 17 -5.25 0.00 11.63
C SER A 17 -5.88 1.09 10.75
N TYR A 18 -7.08 1.52 11.10
CA TYR A 18 -7.77 2.62 10.43
C TYR A 18 -6.91 3.90 10.36
N TRP A 19 -6.16 4.17 11.42
CA TRP A 19 -5.28 5.34 11.49
C TRP A 19 -4.11 5.24 10.51
N LEU A 20 -3.48 4.06 10.40
CA LEU A 20 -2.42 3.83 9.43
C LEU A 20 -2.93 3.99 7.99
N LEU A 21 -4.10 3.44 7.68
CA LEU A 21 -4.72 3.62 6.37
C LEU A 21 -4.89 5.10 6.02
N LEU A 22 -5.39 5.92 6.96
CA LEU A 22 -5.55 7.36 6.73
C LEU A 22 -4.21 8.08 6.52
N GLN A 23 -3.15 7.69 7.25
CA GLN A 23 -1.81 8.23 7.02
C GLN A 23 -1.31 7.88 5.61
N MET A 24 -1.47 6.64 5.19
CA MET A 24 -1.06 6.19 3.85
C MET A 24 -1.86 6.89 2.75
N CYS A 25 -3.15 7.18 2.99
CA CYS A 25 -3.95 8.01 2.10
C CYS A 25 -3.42 9.44 2.01
N LYS A 26 -3.07 10.05 3.16
CA LYS A 26 -2.49 11.40 3.19
C LYS A 26 -1.13 11.45 2.49
N ALA A 27 -0.33 10.39 2.61
CA ALA A 27 0.96 10.24 1.95
C ALA A 27 0.85 9.88 0.45
N GLY A 28 -0.35 9.53 -0.05
CA GLY A 28 -0.55 9.13 -1.45
C GLY A 28 -0.01 7.75 -1.79
N GLN A 29 0.19 6.87 -0.79
CA GLN A 29 0.76 5.53 -0.98
C GLN A 29 -0.26 4.47 -1.40
N ILE A 30 -1.55 4.71 -1.11
CA ILE A 30 -2.66 3.79 -1.40
C ILE A 30 -3.62 4.45 -2.38
N PRO A 31 -4.10 3.73 -3.41
CA PRO A 31 -5.08 4.25 -4.35
C PRO A 31 -6.40 4.54 -3.62
N HIS A 32 -6.77 5.81 -3.58
CA HIS A 32 -8.00 6.28 -2.95
C HIS A 32 -8.63 7.39 -3.76
N PHE A 33 -9.92 7.61 -3.56
CA PHE A 33 -10.60 8.77 -4.13
C PHE A 33 -11.51 9.41 -3.09
N ARG A 34 -11.65 10.73 -3.20
CA ARG A 34 -12.47 11.53 -2.29
C ARG A 34 -13.78 11.89 -2.96
N VAL A 35 -14.89 11.67 -2.25
CA VAL A 35 -16.22 12.11 -2.67
C VAL A 35 -16.77 12.97 -1.55
N GLY A 36 -16.73 14.29 -1.74
CA GLY A 36 -17.01 15.26 -0.68
C GLY A 36 -16.06 15.07 0.51
N GLY A 37 -16.63 14.88 1.71
CA GLY A 37 -15.88 14.63 2.94
C GLY A 37 -15.50 13.17 3.21
N ARG A 38 -15.76 12.24 2.28
CA ARG A 38 -15.51 10.80 2.49
C ARG A 38 -14.36 10.31 1.62
N ILE A 39 -13.55 9.41 2.19
CA ILE A 39 -12.53 8.65 1.46
C ILE A 39 -13.10 7.27 1.15
N LEU A 40 -13.10 6.93 -0.13
CA LEU A 40 -13.61 5.67 -0.66
C LEU A 40 -12.52 4.97 -1.46
N PHE A 41 -12.66 3.65 -1.55
CA PHE A 41 -11.73 2.76 -2.23
C PHE A 41 -12.51 1.83 -3.14
N ARG A 42 -11.97 1.54 -4.31
CA ARG A 42 -12.47 0.43 -5.13
C ARG A 42 -11.75 -0.83 -4.70
N ARG A 43 -12.50 -1.93 -4.55
CA ARG A 43 -11.90 -3.22 -4.18
C ARG A 43 -10.83 -3.63 -5.19
N GLU A 44 -11.17 -3.59 -6.48
CA GLU A 44 -10.26 -3.93 -7.58
C GLU A 44 -8.96 -3.12 -7.56
N ALA A 45 -9.02 -1.84 -7.16
CA ALA A 45 -7.83 -1.00 -7.07
C ALA A 45 -6.94 -1.39 -5.88
N LEU A 46 -7.53 -1.81 -4.76
CA LEU A 46 -6.76 -2.32 -3.61
C LEU A 46 -6.11 -3.66 -3.94
N ASP A 47 -6.81 -4.55 -4.65
CA ASP A 47 -6.26 -5.83 -5.08
C ASP A 47 -5.07 -5.66 -6.03
N LEU A 48 -5.22 -4.79 -7.04
CA LEU A 48 -4.13 -4.46 -7.96
C LEU A 48 -2.93 -3.87 -7.21
N TRP A 49 -3.19 -2.93 -6.30
CA TRP A 49 -2.13 -2.33 -5.47
C TRP A 49 -1.40 -3.38 -4.63
N MET A 50 -2.11 -4.35 -4.04
CA MET A 50 -1.48 -5.45 -3.29
C MET A 50 -0.56 -6.26 -4.21
N SER A 51 -1.03 -6.64 -5.41
CA SER A 51 -0.21 -7.35 -6.39
C SER A 51 1.03 -6.56 -6.83
N GLU A 52 0.92 -5.25 -6.99
CA GLU A 52 2.07 -4.38 -7.28
C GLU A 52 3.07 -4.34 -6.12
N GLN A 53 2.59 -4.26 -4.87
CA GLN A 53 3.45 -4.32 -3.68
C GLN A 53 4.18 -5.66 -3.56
N GLU A 54 3.47 -6.76 -3.81
CA GLU A 54 4.04 -8.11 -3.82
C GLU A 54 5.15 -8.23 -4.88
N ALA A 55 4.91 -7.77 -6.10
CA ALA A 55 5.88 -7.79 -7.18
C ALA A 55 7.11 -6.90 -6.91
N ALA A 56 6.89 -5.71 -6.34
CA ALA A 56 7.97 -4.79 -5.96
C ALA A 56 8.85 -5.37 -4.84
N SER A 57 8.25 -6.09 -3.88
CA SER A 57 8.98 -6.74 -2.78
C SER A 57 9.96 -7.80 -3.29
N ILE A 58 9.54 -8.62 -4.26
CA ILE A 58 10.36 -9.71 -4.81
C ILE A 58 11.50 -9.19 -5.69
N THR A 59 11.29 -8.07 -6.39
CA THR A 59 12.29 -7.44 -7.28
C THR A 59 13.45 -6.81 -6.51
N LYS A 60 13.24 -6.41 -5.25
CA LYS A 60 14.27 -5.77 -4.43
C LYS A 60 15.19 -6.79 -3.75
N LYS A 61 15.85 -7.66 -4.53
CA LYS A 61 17.08 -8.31 -4.05
C LYS A 61 18.16 -7.24 -3.95
N GLU A 62 18.78 -7.14 -2.77
CA GLU A 62 19.77 -6.13 -2.41
C GLU A 62 20.92 -6.04 -3.43
N PRO A 63 21.55 -4.86 -3.61
CA PRO A 63 22.88 -4.80 -4.16
C PRO A 63 23.80 -5.56 -3.18
N ASP A 64 24.53 -6.52 -3.73
CA ASP A 64 25.66 -7.21 -3.12
C ASP A 64 26.58 -6.19 -2.43
N HIS A 65 26.44 -5.99 -1.12
CA HIS A 65 27.46 -5.32 -0.34
C HIS A 65 28.56 -6.34 0.00
N ASN A 66 29.13 -6.99 -1.01
CA ASN A 66 30.44 -7.61 -0.87
C ASN A 66 31.52 -6.51 -0.95
N GLY A 67 31.42 -5.57 -0.02
CA GLY A 67 32.50 -4.65 0.29
C GLY A 67 33.57 -5.44 1.05
N ILE A 68 34.37 -6.21 0.31
CA ILE A 68 35.65 -6.76 0.76
C ILE A 68 36.41 -5.58 1.39
N ARG A 69 36.38 -5.47 2.71
CA ARG A 69 37.26 -4.56 3.46
C ARG A 69 38.64 -5.20 3.45
N ARG A 70 39.34 -5.08 2.32
CA ARG A 70 40.77 -5.33 2.23
C ARG A 70 41.50 -4.00 2.12
N LEU A 71 42.62 -3.91 2.85
CA LEU A 71 43.68 -2.88 2.85
C LEU A 71 43.33 -1.69 3.79
N LYS A 72 44.09 -1.44 4.87
CA LYS A 72 45.55 -1.42 5.02
C LYS A 72 46.00 -1.94 6.39
#